data_AF-A0A9P6STT9-F1
#
_entry.id   AF-A0A9P6STT9-F1
#
_cell.length_a   1.000
_cell.length_b   1.000
_cell.length_c   1.000
_cell.angle_alpha   90.00
_cell.angle_beta   90.00
_cell.angle_gamma   90.00
#
_symmetry.space_group_name_H-M   'P 1'
#
loop_
_entity.id
_entity.type
_entity.pdbx_description
1 polymer ?
#
loop_
_entity_poly.entity_id
_entity_poly.type
_entity_poly.pdbx_seq_one_letter_code
_entity_poly.pdbx_strand_id
1 'polypeptide(L)'
;MDHHCPWVQNCVGYFNYGYFVRFIIWTTISTFICAVLLILRCWEAYENERLGINHNSAPTEGQIIFIIVNMCLDGCVLLGISLLTLYHLWCISKNTTTIESWEKDRILTMIRQGKISD
;
A
#
# COMPACT_ATOMS: atom_id res chain seq x y z
N MET A 1 20.77 -1.02 -10.07
CA MET A 1 19.87 -0.07 -9.37
C MET A 1 18.46 -0.57 -9.58
N ASP A 2 17.57 -0.45 -8.60
CA ASP A 2 16.17 -0.81 -8.79
C ASP A 2 15.39 0.41 -9.29
N HIS A 3 15.22 1.45 -8.46
CA HIS A 3 14.60 2.71 -8.87
C HIS A 3 15.05 3.86 -7.97
N HIS A 4 14.78 5.11 -8.37
CA HIS A 4 14.86 6.25 -7.45
C HIS A 4 13.50 6.44 -6.77
N CYS A 5 13.47 6.38 -5.45
CA CYS A 5 12.22 6.48 -4.69
C CYS A 5 12.13 7.83 -3.98
N PRO A 6 11.24 8.74 -4.43
CA PRO A 6 11.11 10.06 -3.81
C PRO A 6 10.58 9.99 -2.37
N TRP A 7 9.81 8.93 -2.03
CA TRP A 7 9.21 8.74 -0.71
C TRP A 7 10.23 8.45 0.40
N VAL A 8 11.38 7.87 0.05
CA VAL A 8 12.51 7.68 0.97
C VAL A 8 13.68 8.60 0.64
N GLN A 9 13.47 9.55 -0.29
CA GLN A 9 14.45 10.52 -0.79
C GLN A 9 15.81 9.88 -1.14
N ASN A 10 15.78 8.65 -1.67
CA ASN A 10 16.98 7.89 -1.93
C ASN A 10 16.79 6.90 -3.09
N CYS A 11 17.89 6.52 -3.72
CA CYS A 11 17.91 5.41 -4.66
C CYS A 11 17.73 4.09 -3.92
N VAL A 12 16.88 3.22 -4.45
CA VAL A 12 16.72 1.84 -4.02
C VAL A 12 17.56 0.95 -4.94
N GLY A 13 18.39 0.10 -4.37
CA GLY A 13 19.32 -0.76 -5.08
C GLY A 13 19.90 -1.84 -4.17
N TYR A 14 20.97 -2.49 -4.62
CA TYR A 14 21.48 -3.71 -3.99
C TYR A 14 21.69 -3.61 -2.46
N PHE A 15 22.29 -2.52 -1.98
CA PHE A 15 22.63 -2.35 -0.57
C PHE A 15 21.45 -1.99 0.34
N ASN A 16 20.31 -1.56 -0.20
CA ASN A 16 19.16 -1.15 0.60
C ASN A 16 17.80 -1.74 0.18
N TYR A 17 17.76 -2.57 -0.86
CA TYR A 17 16.53 -3.20 -1.33
C TYR A 17 15.84 -4.00 -0.23
N GLY A 18 16.58 -4.76 0.58
CA GLY A 18 16.01 -5.49 1.72
C GLY A 18 15.37 -4.60 2.78
N TYR A 19 15.92 -3.40 3.04
CA TYR A 19 15.30 -2.44 3.95
C TYR A 19 14.02 -1.85 3.35
N PHE A 20 14.05 -1.50 2.07
CA PHE A 20 12.88 -0.99 1.35
C PHE A 20 11.71 -1.99 1.35
N VAL A 21 11.99 -3.28 1.08
CA VAL A 21 10.96 -4.34 1.09
C VAL A 21 10.36 -4.52 2.49
N ARG A 22 11.18 -4.50 3.56
CA ARG A 22 10.68 -4.53 4.93
C ARG A 22 9.81 -3.31 5.25
N PHE A 23 10.24 -2.13 4.81
CA PHE A 23 9.47 -0.89 4.98
C PHE A 23 8.07 -1.02 4.37
N ILE A 24 7.95 -1.36 3.09
CA ILE A 24 6.63 -1.44 2.43
C ILE A 24 5.74 -2.56 3.01
N ILE A 25 6.31 -3.69 3.45
CA ILE A 25 5.55 -4.76 4.13
C ILE A 25 5.00 -4.27 5.47
N TRP A 26 5.85 -3.67 6.32
CA TRP A 26 5.40 -3.17 7.62
C TRP A 26 4.39 -2.03 7.48
N THR A 27 4.58 -1.13 6.51
CA THR A 27 3.59 -0.08 6.20
C THR A 27 2.25 -0.67 5.75
N THR A 28 2.27 -1.72 4.92
CA THR A 28 1.04 -2.44 4.52
C THR A 28 0.32 -3.04 5.73
N ILE A 29 1.05 -3.69 6.64
CA ILE A 29 0.47 -4.28 7.85
C ILE A 29 -0.09 -3.18 8.77
N SER A 30 0.65 -2.10 9.00
CA SER A 30 0.22 -1.01 9.88
C SER A 30 -1.03 -0.30 9.34
N THR A 31 -1.09 -0.02 8.05
CA THR A 31 -2.27 0.60 7.41
C THR A 31 -3.46 -0.36 7.39
N PHE A 32 -3.24 -1.66 7.17
CA PHE A 32 -4.31 -2.65 7.30
C PHE A 32 -4.89 -2.70 8.72
N ILE A 33 -4.03 -2.71 9.75
CA ILE A 33 -4.48 -2.66 11.15
C ILE A 33 -5.24 -1.36 11.43
N CYS A 34 -4.75 -0.22 10.93
CA CYS A 34 -5.43 1.06 11.04
C CYS A 34 -6.84 1.01 10.45
N ALA A 35 -6.99 0.52 9.22
CA ALA A 35 -8.27 0.34 8.55
C ALA A 35 -9.24 -0.52 9.38
N VAL A 36 -8.77 -1.66 9.91
CA VAL A 36 -9.59 -2.53 10.76
C VAL A 36 -10.06 -1.80 12.02
N LEU A 37 -9.16 -1.09 12.71
CA LEU A 37 -9.52 -0.34 13.92
C LEU A 37 -10.52 0.79 13.63
N LEU A 38 -10.37 1.50 12.51
CA LEU A 38 -11.33 2.51 12.07
C LEU A 38 -12.71 1.92 11.76
N ILE A 39 -12.76 0.77 11.09
CA ILE A 39 -14.02 0.04 10.82
C ILE A 39 -14.68 -0.38 12.13
N LEU A 40 -13.93 -0.96 13.06
CA LEU A 40 -14.45 -1.37 14.36
C LEU A 40 -15.00 -0.18 15.14
N ARG A 41 -14.33 0.97 15.07
CA ARG A 41 -14.78 2.18 15.74
C ARG A 41 -16.07 2.75 15.13
N CYS A 42 -16.18 2.74 13.79
CA CYS A 42 -17.42 3.11 13.10
C CYS A 42 -18.57 2.16 13.46
N TRP A 43 -18.29 0.85 13.50
CA TRP A 43 -19.28 -0.17 13.85
C TRP A 43 -19.79 0.00 15.28
N GLU A 44 -18.88 0.23 16.23
CA GLU A 44 -19.23 0.51 17.63
C GLU A 44 -20.11 1.77 17.76
N ALA A 45 -19.75 2.85 17.06
CA ALA A 45 -20.53 4.08 17.06
C ALA A 45 -21.96 3.86 16.51
N TYR A 46 -22.07 3.15 15.39
CA TYR A 46 -23.35 2.81 14.76
C TYR A 46 -24.23 1.92 15.67
N GLU A 47 -23.66 0.88 16.26
CA GLU A 47 -24.43 -0.06 17.08
C GLU A 47 -24.92 0.58 18.38
N ASN A 48 -24.11 1.45 19.01
CA ASN A 48 -24.50 2.19 20.20
C ASN A 48 -25.68 3.14 19.92
N GLU A 49 -25.64 3.84 18.78
CA GLU A 49 -26.76 4.68 18.33
C GLU A 49 -28.01 3.84 18.05
N ARG A 50 -27.87 2.71 17.34
CA ARG A 50 -28.98 1.80 17.01
C ARG A 50 -29.69 1.25 18.25
N LEU A 51 -28.92 0.94 19.31
CA LEU A 51 -29.43 0.37 20.56
C LEU A 51 -29.87 1.43 21.59
N GLY A 52 -29.68 2.73 21.30
CA GLY A 52 -29.98 3.81 22.24
C GLY A 52 -29.09 3.81 23.49
N ILE A 53 -27.90 3.23 23.40
CA ILE A 53 -26.96 3.15 24.52
C ILE A 53 -26.21 4.48 24.61
N ASN A 54 -26.64 5.33 25.55
CA ASN A 54 -25.92 6.56 25.86
C ASN A 54 -24.65 6.24 26.66
N HIS A 55 -23.52 6.19 25.97
CA HIS A 55 -22.21 5.96 26.57
C HIS A 55 -21.38 7.24 26.55
N ASN A 56 -20.67 7.52 27.66
CA ASN A 56 -19.79 8.70 27.78
C ASN A 56 -18.62 8.72 26.78
N SER A 57 -18.40 7.62 26.05
CA SER A 57 -17.36 7.48 25.03
C SER A 57 -17.89 7.55 23.60
N ALA A 58 -19.11 8.05 23.38
CA ALA A 58 -19.60 8.32 22.02
C ALA A 58 -18.67 9.33 21.30
N PRO A 59 -18.36 9.11 20.01
CA PRO A 59 -17.49 10.03 19.29
C PRO A 59 -18.16 11.39 19.12
N THR A 60 -17.42 12.46 19.38
CA THR A 60 -17.88 13.83 19.10
C THR A 60 -17.97 14.05 17.58
N GLU A 61 -18.71 15.08 17.15
CA GLU A 61 -18.81 15.45 15.73
C GLU A 61 -17.43 15.60 15.06
N GLY A 62 -16.49 16.26 15.77
CA GLY A 62 -15.11 16.40 15.30
C GLY A 62 -14.36 15.07 15.18
N GLN A 63 -14.59 14.13 16.09
CA GLN A 63 -14.02 12.79 16.02
C GLN A 63 -14.60 11.97 14.86
N ILE A 64 -15.89 12.12 14.56
CA ILE A 64 -16.52 11.47 13.39
C ILE A 64 -15.89 12.00 12.10
N ILE A 65 -15.75 13.32 11.96
CA ILE A 65 -15.09 13.93 10.79
C ILE A 65 -13.65 13.41 10.66
N PHE A 66 -12.91 13.36 11.77
CA PHE A 66 -11.54 12.85 11.79
C PHE A 66 -11.48 11.38 11.36
N ILE A 67 -12.39 10.53 11.84
CA ILE A 67 -12.47 9.11 11.44
C ILE A 67 -12.70 8.98 9.92
N ILE A 68 -13.65 9.73 9.37
CA ILE A 68 -13.97 9.69 7.93
C ILE A 68 -12.76 10.10 7.09
N VAL A 69 -12.11 11.21 7.44
CA VAL A 69 -10.91 11.69 6.73
C VAL A 69 -9.79 10.66 6.79
N ASN A 70 -9.51 10.10 7.98
CA ASN A 70 -8.48 9.07 8.12
C ASN A 70 -8.83 7.80 7.34
N MET A 71 -10.09 7.40 7.31
CA MET A 71 -10.52 6.22 6.56
C MET A 71 -10.31 6.40 5.05
N CYS A 72 -10.59 7.59 4.50
CA CYS A 72 -10.30 7.89 3.10
C CYS A 72 -8.79 7.90 2.80
N LEU A 73 -8.00 8.60 3.62
CA LEU A 73 -6.55 8.71 3.43
C LEU A 73 -5.84 7.36 3.59
N ASP A 74 -6.14 6.64 4.66
CA ASP A 74 -5.58 5.32 4.95
C ASP A 74 -6.00 4.32 3.86
N GLY A 75 -7.24 4.36 3.37
CA GLY A 75 -7.68 3.54 2.25
C GLY A 75 -6.87 3.75 0.97
N CYS A 76 -6.56 5.00 0.61
CA CYS A 76 -5.70 5.31 -0.53
C CYS A 76 -4.27 4.80 -0.34
N VAL A 77 -3.70 4.98 0.86
CA VAL A 77 -2.35 4.51 1.18
C VAL A 77 -2.30 2.98 1.16
N LEU A 78 -3.25 2.31 1.83
CA LEU A 78 -3.35 0.86 1.90
C LEU A 78 -3.42 0.24 0.51
N LEU A 79 -4.26 0.77 -0.38
CA LEU A 79 -4.34 0.29 -1.76
C LEU A 79 -3.00 0.46 -2.50
N GLY A 80 -2.41 1.65 -2.45
CA GLY A 80 -1.15 1.95 -3.15
C GLY A 80 0.02 1.11 -2.64
N ILE A 81 0.20 1.05 -1.31
CA ILE A 81 1.31 0.30 -0.69
C ILE A 81 1.14 -1.21 -0.83
N SER A 82 -0.11 -1.72 -0.81
CA SER A 82 -0.37 -3.15 -1.03
C SER A 82 -0.01 -3.57 -2.45
N LEU A 83 -0.40 -2.80 -3.46
CA LEU A 83 -0.02 -3.06 -4.85
C LEU A 83 1.50 -3.02 -5.05
N LEU A 84 2.16 -2.02 -4.46
CA LEU A 84 3.62 -1.90 -4.49
C LEU A 84 4.30 -3.10 -3.81
N THR A 85 3.79 -3.52 -2.65
CA THR A 85 4.31 -4.67 -1.91
C THR A 85 4.16 -5.96 -2.72
N LEU A 86 2.98 -6.23 -3.29
CA LEU A 86 2.75 -7.40 -4.13
C LEU A 86 3.67 -7.42 -5.35
N TYR A 87 3.87 -6.28 -6.00
CA TYR A 87 4.77 -6.15 -7.13
C TYR A 87 6.23 -6.47 -6.76
N HIS A 88 6.75 -5.91 -5.66
CA HIS A 88 8.12 -6.19 -5.23
C HIS A 88 8.31 -7.62 -4.72
N LEU A 89 7.29 -8.23 -4.10
CA LEU A 89 7.32 -9.66 -3.76
C LEU A 89 7.39 -10.54 -5.03
N TRP A 90 6.64 -10.18 -6.07
CA TRP A 90 6.75 -10.84 -7.37
C TRP A 90 8.16 -10.67 -7.98
N CYS A 91 8.73 -9.46 -7.96
CA CYS A 91 10.09 -9.19 -8.41
C CYS A 91 11.13 -10.07 -7.68
N ILE A 92 11.02 -10.20 -6.36
CA ILE A 92 11.88 -11.08 -5.55
C ILE A 92 11.72 -12.54 -5.97
N SER A 93 10.49 -13.01 -6.19
CA SER A 93 10.23 -14.40 -6.61
C SER A 93 10.83 -14.75 -7.97
N LYS A 94 11.02 -13.74 -8.82
CA LYS A 94 11.62 -13.86 -10.15
C LYS A 94 13.08 -13.43 -10.19
N ASN A 95 13.66 -13.07 -9.04
CA ASN A 95 14.98 -12.48 -8.91
C ASN A 95 15.25 -11.43 -9.99
N THR A 96 14.35 -10.45 -10.09
CA THR A 96 14.42 -9.40 -11.10
C THR A 96 14.17 -8.04 -10.49
N THR A 97 14.90 -7.03 -10.97
CA THR A 97 14.65 -5.63 -10.60
C THR A 97 13.47 -5.04 -11.38
N THR A 98 12.97 -3.90 -10.94
CA THR A 98 11.92 -3.15 -11.64
C THR A 98 12.37 -2.73 -13.04
N ILE A 99 13.60 -2.20 -13.18
CA ILE A 99 14.18 -1.88 -14.50
C ILE A 99 14.22 -3.13 -15.38
N GLU A 100 14.76 -4.24 -14.90
CA GLU A 100 14.83 -5.48 -15.69
C GLU A 100 13.45 -5.99 -16.13
N SER A 101 12.43 -5.88 -15.27
CA SER A 101 11.06 -6.25 -15.63
C SER A 101 10.58 -5.43 -16.83
N TRP A 102 10.81 -4.12 -16.81
CA TRP A 102 10.39 -3.22 -17.89
C TRP A 102 11.18 -3.45 -19.18
N GLU A 103 12.47 -3.75 -19.06
CA GLU A 103 13.32 -4.11 -20.20
C GLU A 103 12.83 -5.41 -20.87
N LYS A 104 12.48 -6.42 -20.07
CA LYS A 104 11.90 -7.68 -20.58
C LYS A 104 10.58 -7.42 -21.31
N ASP A 105 9.68 -6.65 -20.72
CA ASP A 105 8.39 -6.32 -21.33
C ASP A 105 8.56 -5.52 -22.63
N ARG A 106 9.55 -4.61 -22.69
CA ARG A 106 9.89 -3.86 -23.90
C ARG A 106 10.39 -4.78 -25.01
N ILE A 107 11.32 -5.68 -24.71
CA ILE A 107 11.87 -6.64 -25.68
C ILE A 107 10.76 -7.56 -26.21
N LEU A 108 9.93 -8.12 -25.33
CA LEU A 108 8.79 -8.95 -25.71
C LEU A 108 7.80 -8.20 -26.61
N THR A 109 7.59 -6.91 -26.36
CA THR A 109 6.75 -6.07 -27.22
C THR A 109 7.36 -5.87 -28.61
N MET A 110 8.68 -5.71 -28.71
CA MET A 110 9.38 -5.55 -30.00
C MET A 110 9.35 -6.84 -30.84
N ILE A 111 9.52 -8.00 -30.20
CA ILE A 111 9.37 -9.33 -30.82
C ILE A 111 7.96 -9.48 -31.41
N ARG A 112 6.91 -9.20 -30.61
CA ARG A 112 5.51 -9.29 -31.06
C ARG A 112 5.20 -8.38 -32.24
N GLN A 113 5.94 -7.28 -32.40
CA GLN A 113 5.83 -6.36 -33.52
C GLN A 113 6.70 -6.75 -34.73
N GLY A 114 7.46 -7.85 -34.65
CA GLY A 114 8.37 -8.30 -35.71
C GLY A 114 9.57 -7.37 -35.92
N LYS A 115 9.90 -6.50 -34.95
CA LYS A 115 11.03 -5.56 -35.07
C LYS A 115 12.38 -6.24 -34.84
N ILE A 116 12.40 -7.31 -34.05
CA ILE A 116 13.57 -8.11 -33.71
C ILE A 116 13.14 -9.59 -33.70
N SER A 117 14.07 -10.50 -33.98
CA SER A 117 13.85 -11.94 -33.85
C SER A 117 13.96 -12.41 -32.40
N ASP A 118 13.30 -13.52 -32.09
CA ASP A 118 13.45 -14.26 -30.84
C ASP A 118 14.85 -14.88 -30.67
#